data_AF-A6LC29-F1
#
_entry.id   AF-A6LC29-F1
#
_cell.length_a   1.000
_cell.length_b   1.000
_cell.length_c   1.000
_cell.angle_alpha   90.00
_cell.angle_beta   90.00
_cell.angle_gamma   90.00
#
_symmetry.space_group_name_H-M   'P 1'
#
loop_
_entity.id
_entity.type
_entity.pdbx_description
1 polymer ?
#
loop_
_entity_poly.entity_id
_entity_poly.type
_entity_poly.pdbx_seq_one_letter_code
_entity_poly.pdbx_strand_id
1 'polypeptide(L)'
;MKIINEQLLDETQAKALQSPRLRMNYNFHEKLDDPINRLLNAMEPGTYLRPHRHLNPAKDEIFLLLRGKVAVFLFDEEGNITEKTILNPKEGAYGAEIKAGTWHGLLVLESGSVIYEIKQGPFAPLAPENLAPWSPEAEDTEGVKKYLEWLESQI
;
A
#
# COMPACT_ATOMS: atom_id res chain seq x y z
N MET A 1 6.96 9.88 -23.02
CA MET A 1 6.89 8.48 -22.56
C MET A 1 7.66 8.37 -21.25
N LYS A 2 7.06 7.79 -20.20
CA LYS A 2 7.75 7.51 -18.92
C LYS A 2 8.01 6.00 -18.87
N ILE A 3 9.28 5.61 -18.67
CA ILE A 3 9.68 4.20 -18.57
C ILE A 3 9.82 3.86 -17.08
N ILE A 4 9.30 2.70 -16.68
CA ILE A 4 9.57 2.14 -15.36
C ILE A 4 10.78 1.22 -15.50
N ASN A 5 11.91 1.63 -14.95
CA ASN A 5 13.18 0.91 -14.99
C ASN A 5 13.83 0.94 -13.60
N GLU A 6 14.93 0.20 -13.42
CA GLU A 6 15.64 0.14 -12.13
C GLU A 6 16.03 1.52 -11.61
N GLN A 7 16.50 2.42 -12.47
CA GLN A 7 16.84 3.79 -12.07
C GLN A 7 15.65 4.52 -11.41
N LEU A 8 14.46 4.47 -12.02
CA LEU A 8 13.27 5.10 -11.44
C LEU A 8 12.87 4.45 -10.12
N LEU A 9 12.98 3.11 -10.03
CA LEU A 9 12.69 2.37 -8.80
C LEU A 9 13.66 2.77 -7.67
N ASP A 10 14.96 2.83 -7.97
CA ASP A 10 16.04 3.20 -7.05
C ASP A 10 15.92 4.64 -6.57
N GLU A 11 15.64 5.59 -7.47
CA GLU A 11 15.43 7.00 -7.12
C GLU A 11 14.20 7.18 -6.22
N THR A 12 13.13 6.41 -6.45
CA THR A 12 11.92 6.47 -5.64
C THR A 12 12.15 5.83 -4.27
N GLN A 13 12.86 4.69 -4.23
CA GLN A 13 13.27 4.03 -3.00
C GLN A 13 14.20 4.91 -2.14
N ALA A 14 15.19 5.57 -2.74
CA ALA A 14 16.10 6.45 -2.00
C ALA A 14 15.34 7.57 -1.28
N LYS A 15 14.26 8.08 -1.88
CA LYS A 15 13.36 9.04 -1.22
C LYS A 15 12.51 8.39 -0.13
N ALA A 16 12.09 7.14 -0.31
CA ALA A 16 11.38 6.39 0.73
C ALA A 16 12.26 6.20 1.98
N LEU A 17 13.54 5.83 1.82
CA LEU A 17 14.50 5.69 2.92
C LEU A 17 14.75 6.99 3.71
N GLN A 18 14.58 8.15 3.06
CA GLN A 18 14.71 9.46 3.71
C GLN A 18 13.39 9.97 4.31
N SER A 19 12.27 9.33 3.99
CA SER A 19 10.95 9.70 4.47
C SER A 19 10.73 9.16 5.89
N PRO A 20 10.22 9.96 6.85
CA PRO A 20 9.89 9.46 8.19
C PRO A 20 8.90 8.30 8.18
N ARG A 21 8.06 8.22 7.14
CA ARG A 21 7.07 7.13 6.96
C ARG A 21 7.63 5.92 6.20
N LEU A 22 8.90 5.97 5.82
CA LEU A 22 9.61 4.91 5.08
C LEU A 22 8.98 4.57 3.71
N ARG A 23 8.19 5.50 3.17
CA ARG A 23 7.54 5.38 1.86
C ARG A 23 7.56 6.67 1.07
N MET A 24 7.55 6.53 -0.26
CA MET A 24 7.45 7.65 -1.21
C MET A 24 6.71 7.24 -2.47
N ASN A 25 5.85 8.14 -2.97
CA ASN A 25 5.18 7.95 -4.24
C ASN A 25 5.88 8.67 -5.41
N TYR A 26 5.85 8.06 -6.60
CA TYR A 26 6.10 8.73 -7.87
C TYR A 26 4.80 8.73 -8.68
N ASN A 27 4.19 9.89 -8.92
CA ASN A 27 2.90 9.98 -9.61
C ASN A 27 3.06 10.03 -11.14
N PHE A 28 2.28 9.21 -11.84
CA PHE A 28 2.17 9.24 -13.31
C PHE A 28 1.01 10.11 -13.80
N HIS A 29 -0.07 10.18 -13.03
CA HIS A 29 -1.16 11.13 -13.25
C HIS A 29 -0.62 12.56 -13.06
N GLU A 30 -1.03 13.48 -13.93
CA GLU A 30 -0.51 14.84 -13.96
C GLU A 30 -1.35 15.78 -13.09
N LYS A 31 -2.64 15.47 -12.97
CA LYS A 31 -3.59 16.24 -12.18
C LYS A 31 -4.34 15.34 -11.22
N LEU A 32 -4.78 15.93 -10.10
CA LEU A 32 -5.58 15.21 -9.11
C LEU A 32 -6.97 14.85 -9.64
N ASP A 33 -7.45 15.53 -10.68
CA ASP A 33 -8.73 15.24 -11.33
C ASP A 33 -8.63 14.28 -12.52
N ASP A 34 -7.44 13.72 -12.80
CA ASP A 34 -7.28 12.68 -13.82
C ASP A 34 -8.20 11.49 -13.50
N PRO A 35 -8.81 10.83 -14.51
CA PRO A 35 -9.79 9.77 -14.29
C PRO A 35 -9.20 8.49 -13.70
N ILE A 36 -7.86 8.36 -13.70
CA ILE A 36 -7.14 7.22 -13.14
C ILE A 36 -5.87 7.73 -12.44
N ASN A 37 -5.78 7.46 -11.15
CA ASN A 37 -4.58 7.67 -10.37
C ASN A 37 -3.64 6.49 -10.56
N ARG A 38 -2.42 6.78 -11.01
CA ARG A 38 -1.35 5.80 -11.20
C ARG A 38 -0.10 6.30 -10.53
N LEU A 39 0.54 5.48 -9.72
CA LEU A 39 1.76 5.84 -9.01
C LEU A 39 2.66 4.62 -8.78
N LEU A 40 3.97 4.86 -8.64
CA LEU A 40 4.80 3.97 -7.85
C LEU A 40 4.62 4.32 -6.38
N ASN A 41 4.61 3.31 -5.53
CA ASN A 41 4.67 3.44 -4.08
C ASN A 41 5.85 2.59 -3.61
N ALA A 42 7.00 3.25 -3.42
CA ALA A 42 8.21 2.61 -2.88
C ALA A 42 8.12 2.61 -1.36
N MET A 43 8.36 1.46 -0.74
CA MET A 43 8.14 1.23 0.68
C MET A 43 9.26 0.36 1.25
N GLU A 44 9.66 0.66 2.48
CA GLU A 44 10.64 -0.12 3.24
C GLU A 44 9.99 -0.85 4.42
N PRO A 45 10.59 -1.94 4.93
CA PRO A 45 10.18 -2.55 6.20
C PRO A 45 10.04 -1.52 7.31
N GLY A 46 8.96 -1.61 8.09
CA GLY A 46 8.57 -0.60 9.06
C GLY A 46 7.63 0.49 8.51
N THR A 47 7.36 0.52 7.20
CA THR A 47 6.28 1.34 6.64
C THR A 47 4.95 0.96 7.28
N TYR A 48 4.28 1.94 7.87
CA TYR A 48 2.89 1.81 8.29
C TYR A 48 1.97 2.47 7.28
N LEU A 49 1.13 1.65 6.64
CA LEU A 49 -0.03 2.10 5.91
C LEU A 49 -1.26 1.65 6.72
N ARG A 50 -1.95 2.62 7.32
CA ARG A 50 -3.17 2.35 8.07
C ARG A 50 -4.14 1.56 7.18
N PRO A 51 -4.68 0.43 7.66
CA PRO A 51 -5.68 -0.31 6.92
C PRO A 51 -6.85 0.59 6.56
N HIS A 52 -7.34 0.43 5.34
CA HIS A 52 -8.34 1.32 4.78
C HIS A 52 -9.23 0.58 3.80
N ARG A 53 -10.28 1.26 3.37
CA ARG A 53 -11.13 0.82 2.26
C ARG A 53 -11.44 1.99 1.35
N HIS A 54 -11.86 1.69 0.13
CA HIS A 54 -12.26 2.69 -0.83
C HIS A 54 -13.79 2.64 -1.03
N LEU A 55 -14.51 3.40 -0.18
CA LEU A 55 -15.95 3.58 -0.27
C LEU A 55 -16.28 5.09 -0.32
N ASN A 56 -17.34 5.47 -1.03
CA ASN A 56 -17.82 6.86 -1.16
C ASN A 56 -16.77 7.86 -1.68
N PRO A 57 -16.33 7.76 -2.94
CA PRO A 57 -16.80 6.83 -3.98
C PRO A 57 -16.18 5.43 -3.86
N ALA A 58 -16.94 4.42 -4.27
CA ALA A 58 -16.45 3.05 -4.38
C ALA A 58 -15.39 2.98 -5.49
N LYS A 59 -14.18 2.52 -5.14
CA LYS A 59 -13.07 2.40 -6.09
C LYS A 59 -12.30 1.12 -5.83
N ASP A 60 -12.04 0.37 -6.88
CA ASP A 60 -11.07 -0.72 -6.81
C ASP A 60 -9.66 -0.15 -6.72
N GLU A 61 -8.80 -0.88 -6.02
CA GLU A 61 -7.37 -0.60 -5.92
C GLU A 61 -6.58 -1.80 -6.41
N ILE A 62 -5.58 -1.55 -7.25
CA ILE A 62 -4.76 -2.58 -7.86
C ILE A 62 -3.32 -2.34 -7.44
N PHE A 63 -2.69 -3.39 -6.91
CA PHE A 63 -1.27 -3.45 -6.64
C PHE A 63 -0.61 -4.39 -7.65
N LEU A 64 0.39 -3.89 -8.38
CA LEU A 64 1.33 -4.73 -9.11
C LEU A 64 2.71 -4.55 -8.49
N LEU A 65 3.22 -5.59 -7.82
CA LEU A 65 4.54 -5.54 -7.20
C LEU A 65 5.60 -5.67 -8.29
N LEU A 66 6.42 -4.63 -8.47
CA LEU A 66 7.46 -4.60 -9.50
C LEU A 66 8.79 -5.15 -8.97
N ARG A 67 9.07 -4.90 -7.70
CA ARG A 67 10.31 -5.29 -7.01
C ARG A 67 10.02 -5.54 -5.54
N GLY A 68 10.74 -6.48 -4.93
CA GLY A 68 10.68 -6.79 -3.51
C GLY A 68 9.63 -7.85 -3.16
N LYS A 69 9.13 -7.78 -1.92
CA LYS A 69 8.24 -8.77 -1.30
C LYS A 69 7.33 -8.07 -0.31
N VAL A 70 6.01 -8.27 -0.45
CA VAL A 70 4.98 -7.61 0.37
C VAL A 70 3.89 -8.62 0.69
N ALA A 71 3.42 -8.67 1.94
CA ALA A 71 2.19 -9.36 2.29
C ALA A 71 1.01 -8.38 2.20
N VAL A 72 -0.06 -8.79 1.52
CA VAL A 72 -1.32 -8.05 1.43
C VAL A 72 -2.36 -8.80 2.26
N PHE A 73 -3.13 -8.06 3.05
CA PHE A 73 -4.15 -8.59 3.96
C PHE A 73 -5.49 -7.97 3.63
N LEU A 74 -6.54 -8.78 3.67
CA LEU A 74 -7.93 -8.34 3.71
C LEU A 74 -8.50 -8.61 5.10
N PHE A 75 -9.38 -7.74 5.55
CA PHE A 75 -9.96 -7.78 6.88
C PHE A 75 -11.49 -7.73 6.85
N ASP A 76 -12.13 -8.26 7.89
CA ASP A 76 -13.53 -7.98 8.19
C ASP A 76 -13.70 -6.64 8.93
N GLU A 77 -14.94 -6.34 9.34
CA GLU A 77 -15.27 -5.09 10.04
C GLU A 77 -14.68 -5.03 11.46
N GLU A 78 -14.42 -6.17 12.07
CA GLU A 78 -13.82 -6.30 13.40
C GLU A 78 -12.28 -6.32 13.38
N GLY A 79 -11.67 -6.38 12.20
CA GLY A 79 -10.21 -6.39 12.00
C GLY A 79 -9.58 -7.78 12.01
N ASN A 80 -10.37 -8.84 11.90
CA ASN A 80 -9.84 -10.18 11.68
C ASN A 80 -9.38 -10.33 10.23
N ILE A 81 -8.26 -11.01 10.02
CA ILE A 81 -7.76 -11.31 8.67
C ILE A 81 -8.68 -12.35 8.03
N THR A 82 -9.30 -11.98 6.91
CA THR A 82 -10.14 -12.88 6.10
C THR A 82 -9.35 -13.52 4.97
N GLU A 83 -8.34 -12.82 4.45
CA GLU A 83 -7.45 -13.30 3.39
C GLU A 83 -6.05 -12.71 3.56
N LYS A 84 -5.04 -13.49 3.17
CA LYS A 84 -3.65 -13.05 3.09
C LYS A 84 -2.99 -13.62 1.85
N THR A 85 -2.19 -12.79 1.18
CA THR A 85 -1.38 -13.20 0.03
C THR A 85 -0.01 -12.55 0.10
N ILE A 86 1.05 -13.30 -0.17
CA ILE A 86 2.40 -12.77 -0.33
C ILE A 86 2.64 -12.51 -1.81
N LEU A 87 2.90 -11.26 -2.15
CA LEU A 87 3.37 -10.85 -3.46
C LEU A 87 4.90 -10.96 -3.49
N ASN A 88 5.41 -11.69 -4.47
CA ASN A 88 6.83 -11.77 -4.80
C ASN A 88 6.95 -12.12 -6.29
N PRO A 89 7.40 -11.17 -7.15
CA PRO A 89 7.54 -11.42 -8.58
C PRO A 89 8.52 -12.55 -8.91
N LYS A 90 9.49 -12.81 -8.03
CA LYS A 90 10.46 -13.91 -8.15
C LYS A 90 9.83 -15.28 -7.87
N GLU A 91 8.72 -15.33 -7.14
CA GLU A 91 7.97 -16.55 -6.81
C GLU A 91 6.66 -16.69 -7.61
N GLY A 92 6.38 -15.78 -8.56
CA GLY A 92 5.25 -15.86 -9.48
C GLY A 92 3.95 -15.20 -9.00
N ALA A 93 3.96 -14.49 -7.87
CA ALA A 93 2.84 -13.70 -7.39
C ALA A 93 3.08 -12.20 -7.64
N TYR A 94 2.42 -11.65 -8.67
CA TYR A 94 2.75 -10.32 -9.21
C TYR A 94 1.88 -9.18 -8.71
N GLY A 95 0.67 -9.45 -8.20
CA GLY A 95 -0.24 -8.38 -7.83
C GLY A 95 -1.51 -8.86 -7.14
N ALA A 96 -2.27 -7.90 -6.64
CA ALA A 96 -3.58 -8.07 -6.02
C ALA A 96 -4.54 -6.99 -6.54
N GLU A 97 -5.77 -7.37 -6.83
CA GLU A 97 -6.88 -6.45 -7.12
C GLU A 97 -7.86 -6.51 -5.96
N ILE A 98 -8.08 -5.35 -5.33
CA ILE A 98 -8.87 -5.21 -4.12
C ILE A 98 -10.15 -4.47 -4.48
N LYS A 99 -11.28 -5.12 -4.23
CA LYS A 99 -12.59 -4.55 -4.54
C LYS A 99 -12.91 -3.38 -3.61
N ALA A 100 -13.59 -2.38 -4.17
CA ALA A 100 -14.13 -1.26 -3.42
C ALA A 100 -14.86 -1.70 -2.14
N GLY A 101 -14.68 -0.95 -1.06
CA GLY A 101 -15.28 -1.25 0.24
C GLY A 101 -14.60 -2.36 1.06
N THR A 102 -13.62 -3.09 0.50
CA THR A 102 -12.87 -4.11 1.25
C THR A 102 -11.83 -3.46 2.15
N TRP A 103 -11.83 -3.79 3.45
CA TRP A 103 -10.76 -3.39 4.35
C TRP A 103 -9.48 -4.14 3.99
N HIS A 104 -8.40 -3.40 3.77
CA HIS A 104 -7.14 -3.99 3.36
C HIS A 104 -5.95 -3.20 3.91
N GLY A 105 -4.81 -3.88 3.95
CA GLY A 105 -3.53 -3.35 4.39
C GLY A 105 -2.39 -4.20 3.87
N LEU A 106 -1.15 -3.78 4.14
CA LEU A 106 0.03 -4.51 3.72
C LEU A 106 1.14 -4.46 4.75
N LEU A 107 2.05 -5.43 4.67
CA LEU A 107 3.31 -5.48 5.40
C LEU A 107 4.46 -5.64 4.39
N VAL A 108 5.46 -4.75 4.47
CA VAL A 108 6.64 -4.80 3.61
C VAL A 108 7.65 -5.80 4.19
N LEU A 109 8.02 -6.81 3.40
CA LEU A 109 8.87 -7.93 3.84
C LEU A 109 10.32 -7.85 3.30
N GLU A 110 10.53 -7.15 2.18
CA GLU A 110 11.85 -6.98 1.57
C GLU A 110 12.12 -5.48 1.34
N SER A 111 13.34 -5.05 1.67
CA SER A 111 13.81 -3.69 1.41
C SER A 111 13.77 -3.35 -0.08
N GLY A 112 13.40 -2.12 -0.41
CA GLY A 112 13.27 -1.68 -1.80
C GLY A 112 12.04 -2.23 -2.53
N SER A 113 11.00 -2.60 -1.79
CA SER A 113 9.73 -3.00 -2.37
C SER A 113 9.04 -1.84 -3.07
N VAL A 114 8.61 -2.04 -4.31
CA VAL A 114 7.90 -1.00 -5.09
C VAL A 114 6.67 -1.57 -5.76
N ILE A 115 5.51 -1.01 -5.41
CA ILE A 115 4.22 -1.35 -6.02
C ILE A 115 3.88 -0.29 -7.08
N TYR A 116 3.40 -0.73 -8.24
CA TYR A 116 2.61 0.11 -9.14
C TYR A 116 1.15 0.05 -8.69
N GLU A 117 0.67 1.15 -8.14
CA GLU A 117 -0.65 1.29 -7.56
C GLU A 117 -1.57 2.02 -8.53
N ILE A 118 -2.75 1.47 -8.76
CA ILE A 118 -3.77 2.00 -9.67
C ILE A 118 -5.08 2.13 -8.92
N LYS A 119 -5.68 3.32 -9.01
CA LYS A 119 -7.01 3.62 -8.47
C LYS A 119 -7.81 4.46 -9.43
N GLN A 120 -9.13 4.33 -9.36
CA GLN A 120 -10.01 5.26 -10.07
C GLN A 120 -9.82 6.69 -9.54
N GLY A 121 -9.77 7.63 -10.46
CA GLY A 121 -9.79 9.05 -10.17
C GLY A 121 -11.19 9.59 -9.91
N PRO A 122 -11.33 10.88 -9.59
CA PRO A 122 -10.25 11.80 -9.22
C PRO A 122 -9.62 11.38 -7.87
N PHE A 123 -8.38 11.79 -7.58
CA PHE A 123 -7.82 11.64 -6.23
C PHE A 123 -8.65 12.41 -5.21
N ALA A 124 -9.00 11.72 -4.13
CA ALA A 124 -9.59 12.32 -2.94
C ALA A 124 -8.92 11.68 -1.72
N PRO A 125 -8.57 12.46 -0.69
CA PRO A 125 -8.14 11.90 0.59
C PRO A 125 -9.21 10.94 1.13
N LEU A 126 -8.76 9.91 1.83
CA LEU A 126 -9.67 9.00 2.52
C LEU A 126 -10.37 9.77 3.65
N ALA A 127 -11.70 9.69 3.65
CA ALA A 127 -12.49 10.16 4.78
C ALA A 127 -12.24 9.27 6.01
N PRO A 128 -12.37 9.78 7.25
CA PRO A 128 -12.08 9.00 8.46
C PRO A 128 -12.80 7.66 8.55
N GLU A 129 -14.03 7.56 8.07
CA GLU A 129 -14.82 6.32 8.03
C GLU A 129 -14.28 5.23 7.09
N ASN A 130 -13.31 5.60 6.26
CA ASN A 130 -12.59 4.70 5.35
C ASN A 130 -11.20 4.32 5.88
N LEU A 131 -10.84 4.76 7.09
CA LEU A 131 -9.67 4.30 7.84
C LEU A 131 -10.15 3.32 8.91
N ALA A 132 -9.47 2.19 9.05
CA ALA A 132 -9.93 1.12 9.93
C ALA A 132 -9.90 1.56 11.40
N PRO A 133 -11.04 1.61 12.11
CA PRO A 133 -11.10 2.15 13.48
C PRO A 133 -10.41 1.24 14.51
N TRP A 134 -10.24 -0.04 14.18
CA TRP A 134 -9.52 -1.03 15.00
C TRP A 134 -7.99 -0.96 14.85
N SER A 135 -7.49 -0.16 13.91
CA SER A 135 -6.06 0.02 13.65
C SER A 135 -5.52 1.28 14.33
N PRO A 136 -4.24 1.28 14.75
CA PRO A 136 -3.65 2.43 15.44
C PRO A 136 -3.57 3.66 14.54
N GLU A 137 -3.67 4.85 15.13
CA GLU A 137 -3.34 6.10 14.44
C GLU A 137 -1.85 6.13 14.08
N ALA A 138 -1.49 6.86 13.01
CA ALA A 138 -0.10 6.87 12.53
C ALA A 138 0.88 7.48 13.55
N GLU A 139 0.38 8.33 14.43
CA GLU A 139 1.12 8.98 15.51
C GLU A 139 1.31 8.07 16.74
N ASP A 140 0.52 6.99 16.87
CA ASP A 140 0.67 6.00 17.95
C ASP A 140 1.81 5.02 17.62
N THR A 141 3.04 5.50 17.81
CA THR A 141 4.25 4.71 17.50
C THR A 141 4.32 3.35 18.17
N GLU A 142 3.81 3.19 19.39
CA GLU A 142 3.82 1.92 20.10
C GLU A 142 2.74 0.98 19.55
N GLY A 143 1.53 1.50 19.32
CA GLY A 143 0.44 0.76 18.69
C GLY A 143 0.80 0.30 17.29
N VAL A 144 1.38 1.18 16.46
CA VAL A 144 1.87 0.87 15.12
C VAL A 144 2.91 -0.24 15.16
N LYS A 145 3.88 -0.17 16.08
CA LYS A 145 4.89 -1.23 16.23
C LYS A 145 4.24 -2.58 16.54
N LYS A 146 3.36 -2.64 17.54
CA LYS A 146 2.64 -3.88 17.91
C LYS A 146 1.78 -4.41 16.77
N TYR A 147 1.16 -3.52 15.99
CA TYR A 147 0.35 -3.88 14.83
C TYR A 147 1.20 -4.51 13.72
N LEU A 148 2.36 -3.93 13.41
CA LEU A 148 3.26 -4.50 12.40
C LEU A 148 3.84 -5.85 12.85
N GLU A 149 4.25 -5.97 14.12
CA GLU A 149 4.70 -7.25 14.72
C GLU A 149 3.57 -8.30 14.69
N TRP A 150 2.32 -7.88 14.95
CA TRP A 150 1.16 -8.76 14.81
C TRP A 150 1.00 -9.23 13.37
N LEU A 151 0.98 -8.36 12.37
CA LEU A 151 0.91 -8.77 10.95
C LEU A 151 2.04 -9.72 10.56
N GLU A 152 3.26 -9.48 11.05
CA GLU A 152 4.41 -10.37 10.81
C GLU A 152 4.22 -11.75 11.44
N SER A 153 3.53 -11.86 12.57
CA SER A 153 3.16 -13.16 13.15
C SER A 153 2.10 -13.93 12.35
N GLN A 154 1.43 -13.27 11.40
CA GLN A 154 0.35 -13.86 10.59
C GLN A 154 0.82 -14.40 9.25
N ILE A 155 2.08 -14.21 8.86
CA ILE A 155 2.62 -14.68 7.56
C ILE A 155 3.19 -16.09 7.64
#